data_AF-A0A2A4VN13-F1
#
_entry.id   AF-A0A2A4VN13-F1
#
_cell.length_a   1.000
_cell.length_b   1.000
_cell.length_c   1.000
_cell.angle_alpha   90.00
_cell.angle_beta   90.00
_cell.angle_gamma   90.00
#
_symmetry.space_group_name_H-M   'P 1'
#
loop_
_entity.id
_entity.type
_entity.pdbx_description
1 polymer ?
#
loop_
_entity_poly.entity_id
_entity_poly.type
_entity_poly.pdbx_seq_one_letter_code
_entity_poly.pdbx_strand_id
1 'polypeptide(L)'
;MIRPFVSVYIPTKNRKNLLLRAFKSVIEQTYKKIEIIIIDDGSTDGTAYLLKELSFQYSNLKVISLKCSVGAPTARNFVIKTAQRGLITRLYNDQLHLNYSSNQVLAEKKRIIDVGSYY
;
A
#
# COMPACT_ATOMS: atom_id res chain seq x y z
N MET A 1 8.91 0.73 25.09
CA MET A 1 9.00 1.66 23.93
C MET A 1 7.69 1.68 23.16
N ILE A 2 7.25 2.84 22.68
CA ILE A 2 6.06 2.95 21.82
C ILE A 2 6.43 2.55 20.39
N ARG A 3 5.89 1.43 19.89
CA ARG A 3 6.04 1.04 18.48
C ARG A 3 5.21 1.98 17.57
N PRO A 4 5.79 2.64 16.56
CA PRO A 4 5.12 3.63 15.71
C PRO A 4 4.08 3.00 14.78
N PHE A 5 2.98 3.71 14.50
CA PHE A 5 2.04 3.24 13.47
C PHE A 5 2.60 3.54 12.08
N VAL A 6 2.50 2.57 11.17
CA VAL A 6 3.03 2.62 9.80
C VAL A 6 1.88 2.41 8.83
N SER A 7 1.64 3.32 7.90
CA SER A 7 0.75 3.02 6.77
C SER A 7 1.50 2.32 5.65
N VAL A 8 0.80 1.76 4.69
CA VAL A 8 1.36 1.26 3.43
C VAL A 8 0.39 1.67 2.34
N TYR A 9 0.87 2.35 1.31
CA TYR A 9 0.10 2.79 0.16
C TYR A 9 0.45 1.92 -1.05
N ILE A 10 -0.55 1.41 -1.77
CA ILE A 10 -0.34 0.66 -3.01
C ILE A 10 -1.21 1.30 -4.12
N PRO A 11 -0.64 2.08 -5.05
CA PRO A 11 -1.32 2.44 -6.29
C PRO A 11 -1.41 1.22 -7.20
N THR A 12 -2.56 0.98 -7.80
CA THR A 12 -2.76 -0.10 -8.78
C THR A 12 -3.66 0.33 -9.92
N LYS A 13 -3.40 -0.24 -11.10
CA LYS A 13 -4.28 -0.19 -12.27
C LYS A 13 -3.99 -1.40 -13.15
N ASN A 14 -4.99 -2.23 -13.42
CA ASN A 14 -4.89 -3.42 -14.29
C ASN A 14 -3.71 -4.35 -13.96
N ARG A 15 -3.44 -4.56 -12.67
CA ARG A 15 -2.26 -5.29 -12.15
C ARG A 15 -2.63 -6.25 -11.01
N LYS A 16 -3.81 -6.87 -11.05
CA LYS A 16 -4.39 -7.74 -10.00
C LYS A 16 -3.40 -8.72 -9.36
N ASN A 17 -2.64 -9.45 -10.18
CA ASN A 17 -1.70 -10.47 -9.68
C ASN A 17 -0.51 -9.83 -8.93
N LEU A 18 0.03 -8.73 -9.45
CA LEU A 18 1.13 -8.00 -8.81
C LEU A 18 0.67 -7.36 -7.49
N LEU A 19 -0.53 -6.76 -7.51
CA LEU A 19 -1.17 -6.21 -6.32
C LEU A 19 -1.33 -7.26 -5.23
N LEU A 20 -1.74 -8.48 -5.57
CA LEU A 20 -1.87 -9.57 -4.60
C LEU A 20 -0.51 -9.97 -3.99
N ARG A 21 0.57 -10.03 -4.79
CA ARG A 21 1.94 -10.27 -4.25
C ARG A 21 2.36 -9.15 -3.30
N ALA A 22 2.14 -7.90 -3.69
CA ALA A 22 2.48 -6.71 -2.92
C ALA A 22 1.69 -6.61 -1.60
N PHE A 23 0.40 -6.96 -1.64
CA PHE A 23 -0.43 -7.02 -0.44
C PHE A 23 0.05 -8.13 0.52
N LYS A 24 0.33 -9.33 -0.01
CA LYS A 24 0.84 -10.45 0.79
C LYS A 24 2.18 -10.13 1.47
N SER A 25 3.14 -9.57 0.73
CA SER A 25 4.44 -9.20 1.28
C SER A 25 4.39 -8.16 2.41
N VAL A 26 3.28 -7.41 2.51
CA VAL A 26 3.01 -6.44 3.59
C VAL A 26 2.27 -7.09 4.77
N ILE A 27 1.25 -7.91 4.54
CA ILE A 27 0.45 -8.50 5.63
C ILE A 27 1.21 -9.63 6.38
N GLU A 28 2.10 -10.32 5.67
CA GLU A 28 2.97 -11.39 6.19
C GLU A 28 4.15 -10.85 7.03
N GLN A 29 4.38 -9.52 7.05
CA GLN A 29 5.43 -8.88 7.84
C GLN A 29 5.32 -9.20 9.34
N THR A 30 6.48 -9.32 10.00
CA THR A 30 6.54 -9.50 11.47
C THR A 30 6.09 -8.25 12.24
N TYR A 31 6.15 -7.08 11.59
CA TYR A 31 5.64 -5.83 12.15
C TYR A 31 4.13 -5.71 11.97
N LYS A 32 3.36 -5.68 13.07
CA LYS A 32 1.88 -5.73 13.02
C LYS A 32 1.14 -4.40 13.20
N LYS A 33 1.83 -3.28 13.50
CA LYS A 33 1.20 -1.95 13.58
C LYS A 33 1.12 -1.27 12.21
N ILE A 34 0.41 -1.92 11.30
CA ILE A 34 0.32 -1.51 9.90
C ILE A 34 -1.13 -1.23 9.49
N GLU A 35 -1.41 -0.07 8.87
CA GLU A 35 -2.58 0.09 7.98
C GLU A 35 -2.13 -0.04 6.52
N ILE A 36 -3.00 -0.55 5.65
CA ILE A 36 -2.76 -0.66 4.21
C ILE A 36 -3.83 0.18 3.50
N ILE A 37 -3.44 0.95 2.49
CA ILE A 37 -4.27 1.85 1.71
C ILE A 37 -4.02 1.51 0.25
N ILE A 38 -5.03 1.06 -0.48
CA ILE A 38 -4.91 0.75 -1.90
C ILE A 38 -5.76 1.73 -2.69
N ILE A 39 -5.14 2.44 -3.65
CA ILE A 39 -5.90 3.15 -4.69
C ILE A 39 -5.95 2.29 -5.95
N ASP A 40 -7.15 1.95 -6.36
CA ASP A 40 -7.43 1.40 -7.68
C ASP A 40 -7.80 2.56 -8.64
N ASP A 41 -6.92 2.86 -9.59
CA ASP A 41 -7.04 3.95 -10.56
C ASP A 41 -7.90 3.56 -11.79
N GLY A 42 -9.06 2.95 -11.51
CA GLY A 42 -10.03 2.52 -12.51
C GLY A 42 -9.64 1.24 -13.26
N SER A 43 -9.33 0.16 -12.54
CA SER A 43 -9.03 -1.13 -13.16
C SER A 43 -10.24 -1.85 -13.76
N THR A 44 -10.00 -2.61 -14.81
CA THR A 44 -10.97 -3.44 -15.55
C THR A 44 -10.60 -4.93 -15.58
N ASP A 45 -9.49 -5.34 -14.96
CA ASP A 45 -8.97 -6.72 -14.92
C ASP A 45 -9.52 -7.60 -13.77
N GLY A 46 -10.53 -7.10 -13.06
CA GLY A 46 -11.07 -7.69 -11.83
C GLY A 46 -10.33 -7.30 -10.54
N THR A 47 -9.37 -6.37 -10.59
CA THR A 47 -8.71 -5.81 -9.38
C THR A 47 -9.72 -5.28 -8.35
N ALA A 48 -10.77 -4.57 -8.79
CA ALA A 48 -11.82 -4.06 -7.90
C ALA A 48 -12.57 -5.18 -7.14
N TYR A 49 -12.77 -6.34 -7.76
CA TYR A 49 -13.40 -7.50 -7.11
C TYR A 49 -12.48 -8.10 -6.04
N LEU A 50 -11.21 -8.35 -6.39
CA LEU A 50 -10.19 -8.80 -5.43
C LEU A 50 -10.10 -7.86 -4.23
N LEU A 51 -10.10 -6.55 -4.47
CA LEU A 51 -10.00 -5.55 -3.39
C LEU A 51 -11.22 -5.54 -2.49
N LYS A 52 -12.42 -5.78 -3.04
CA LYS A 52 -13.64 -5.96 -2.25
C LYS A 52 -13.51 -7.18 -1.34
N GLU A 53 -13.07 -8.33 -1.85
CA GLU A 53 -12.85 -9.55 -1.04
C GLU A 53 -11.83 -9.33 0.07
N LEU A 54 -10.67 -8.72 -0.24
CA LEU A 54 -9.64 -8.41 0.74
C LEU A 54 -10.15 -7.43 1.81
N SER A 55 -10.97 -6.45 1.45
CA SER A 55 -11.52 -5.47 2.42
C SER A 55 -12.45 -6.09 3.47
N PHE A 56 -13.09 -7.23 3.17
CA PHE A 56 -13.85 -7.98 4.17
C PHE A 56 -12.97 -8.84 5.09
N GLN A 57 -11.79 -9.26 4.63
CA GLN A 57 -10.87 -10.12 5.39
C GLN A 57 -9.93 -9.32 6.31
N TYR A 58 -9.57 -8.10 5.92
CA TYR A 58 -8.49 -7.34 6.58
C TYR A 58 -8.99 -5.97 7.07
N SER A 59 -9.30 -5.87 8.36
CA SER A 59 -9.78 -4.63 9.00
C SER A 59 -8.76 -3.47 8.99
N ASN A 60 -7.49 -3.76 8.73
CA ASN A 60 -6.44 -2.77 8.55
C ASN A 60 -6.24 -2.33 7.07
N LEU A 61 -7.02 -2.86 6.13
CA LEU A 61 -7.02 -2.45 4.72
C LEU A 61 -8.11 -1.40 4.45
N LYS A 62 -7.72 -0.31 3.80
CA LYS A 62 -8.58 0.73 3.23
C LYS A 62 -8.46 0.68 1.71
N VAL A 63 -9.59 0.62 1.01
CA VAL A 63 -9.64 0.62 -0.45
C VAL A 63 -10.29 1.91 -0.94
N ILE A 64 -9.69 2.54 -1.94
CA ILE A 64 -10.20 3.72 -2.63
C ILE A 64 -10.24 3.37 -4.12
N SER A 65 -11.42 3.10 -4.67
CA SER A 65 -11.59 2.80 -6.10
C SER A 65 -12.08 4.04 -6.84
N LEU A 66 -11.32 4.48 -7.84
CA LEU A 66 -11.65 5.62 -8.68
C LEU A 66 -12.45 5.15 -9.91
N LYS A 67 -13.53 5.87 -10.24
CA LYS A 67 -14.38 5.54 -11.40
C LYS A 67 -13.67 5.72 -12.74
N CYS A 68 -12.75 6.68 -12.80
CA CYS A 68 -11.94 7.01 -13.95
C CYS A 68 -10.48 7.16 -13.49
N SER A 69 -9.54 6.79 -14.37
CA SER A 69 -8.11 6.91 -14.10
C SER A 69 -7.70 8.38 -14.05
N VAL A 70 -7.10 8.80 -12.94
CA VAL A 70 -6.53 10.15 -12.72
C VAL A 70 -5.00 10.17 -12.84
N GLY A 71 -4.40 9.01 -13.05
CA GLY A 71 -2.96 8.82 -13.18
C GLY A 71 -2.23 8.72 -11.83
N ALA A 72 -1.12 7.99 -11.85
CA ALA A 72 -0.34 7.67 -10.65
C ALA A 72 0.12 8.90 -9.82
N PRO A 73 0.49 10.07 -10.39
CA PRO A 73 0.82 11.26 -9.60
C PRO A 73 -0.37 11.78 -8.79
N THR A 74 -1.56 11.83 -9.39
CA THR A 74 -2.78 12.32 -8.75
C THR A 74 -3.27 11.35 -7.67
N ALA A 75 -3.25 10.05 -7.96
CA ALA A 75 -3.54 9.00 -6.99
C ALA A 75 -2.60 9.09 -5.77
N ARG A 76 -1.29 9.22 -5.99
CA ARG A 76 -0.31 9.40 -4.89
C ARG A 76 -0.61 10.64 -4.06
N ASN A 77 -0.88 11.78 -4.71
CA ASN A 77 -1.21 13.03 -4.03
C ASN A 77 -2.51 12.95 -3.22
N PHE A 78 -3.47 12.11 -3.65
CA PHE A 78 -4.68 11.82 -2.88
C PHE A 78 -4.32 11.09 -1.58
N VAL A 79 -3.54 10.00 -1.61
CA VAL A 79 -3.15 9.30 -0.37
C VAL A 79 -2.25 10.13 0.52
N ILE A 80 -1.35 10.97 -0.02
CA ILE A 80 -0.58 11.91 0.81
C ILE A 80 -1.49 12.81 1.66
N LYS A 81 -2.67 13.19 1.13
CA LYS A 81 -3.67 13.98 1.86
C LYS A 81 -4.57 13.14 2.77
N THR A 82 -4.90 11.90 2.39
CA THR A 82 -5.81 11.02 3.15
C THR A 82 -5.10 10.23 4.27
N ALA A 83 -3.81 9.94 4.14
CA ALA A 83 -3.04 9.17 5.10
C ALA A 83 -2.79 9.98 6.39
N GLN A 84 -3.59 9.71 7.42
CA GLN A 84 -3.59 10.52 8.63
C GLN A 84 -2.25 10.47 9.41
N ARG A 85 -1.39 9.43 9.26
CA ARG A 85 -0.10 9.27 10.00
C ARG A 85 1.02 8.44 9.28
N GLY A 86 1.96 9.03 8.47
CA GLY A 86 3.31 8.39 8.17
C GLY A 86 4.46 8.96 7.19
N LEU A 87 5.21 8.18 6.31
CA LEU A 87 6.55 8.34 5.57
C LEU A 87 6.48 8.68 4.09
N ILE A 88 6.46 7.64 3.25
CA ILE A 88 6.80 7.75 1.83
C ILE A 88 7.77 6.71 1.19
N THR A 89 7.95 5.40 1.55
CA THR A 89 9.02 4.54 0.95
C THR A 89 8.57 3.50 -0.09
N ARG A 90 9.26 3.45 -1.24
CA ARG A 90 8.82 2.84 -2.50
C ARG A 90 9.30 1.39 -2.70
N LEU A 91 8.38 0.45 -2.89
CA LEU A 91 8.67 -0.93 -3.33
C LEU A 91 8.74 -1.01 -4.87
N TYR A 92 9.87 -1.50 -5.38
CA TYR A 92 10.03 -1.85 -6.80
C TYR A 92 9.53 -3.28 -7.09
N ASN A 93 9.14 -3.52 -8.34
CA ASN A 93 8.44 -4.71 -8.82
C ASN A 93 9.22 -6.04 -8.63
N ASP A 94 10.53 -5.94 -8.37
CA ASP A 94 11.50 -7.02 -8.58
C ASP A 94 12.28 -7.40 -7.29
N GLN A 95 12.19 -6.60 -6.22
CA GLN A 95 12.90 -6.87 -4.95
C GLN A 95 11.94 -7.21 -3.80
N LEU A 96 11.50 -8.47 -3.81
CA LEU A 96 10.86 -9.14 -2.67
C LEU A 96 11.88 -9.42 -1.55
N HIS A 97 12.34 -8.41 -0.82
CA HIS A 97 12.93 -8.57 0.52
C HIS A 97 12.99 -7.23 1.28
N LEU A 98 11.82 -6.70 1.66
CA LEU A 98 11.77 -5.73 2.75
C LEU A 98 11.94 -6.46 4.10
N ASN A 99 13.17 -6.86 4.39
CA ASN A 99 13.63 -7.04 5.76
C ASN A 99 13.83 -5.67 6.42
N TYR A 100 12.77 -4.87 6.47
CA TYR A 100 12.70 -3.73 7.39
C TYR A 100 12.63 -4.30 8.81
N SER A 101 13.80 -4.65 9.34
CA SER A 101 13.97 -4.80 10.78
C SER A 101 13.40 -3.55 11.46
N SER A 102 12.75 -3.72 12.61
CA SER A 102 12.07 -2.60 13.29
C SER A 102 12.98 -1.37 13.47
N ASN A 103 14.29 -1.60 13.53
CA ASN A 103 15.34 -0.59 13.66
C ASN A 103 15.47 0.35 12.46
N GLN A 104 15.29 -0.10 11.21
CA GLN A 104 15.39 0.78 10.03
C GLN A 104 14.21 1.77 9.94
N VAL A 105 12.99 1.29 10.22
CA VAL A 105 11.78 2.13 10.33
C VAL A 105 11.92 3.17 11.46
N LEU A 106 12.60 2.79 12.56
CA LEU A 106 12.86 3.70 13.68
C LEU A 106 13.99 4.70 13.39
N ALA A 107 15.03 4.31 12.65
CA ALA A 107 16.21 5.12 12.39
C ALA A 107 15.94 6.31 11.45
N GLU A 108 15.16 6.11 10.38
CA GLU A 108 14.92 7.18 9.38
C GLU A 108 13.93 8.27 9.83
N LYS A 109 13.24 8.12 10.98
CA LYS A 109 12.19 9.03 11.51
C LYS A 109 10.93 9.23 10.65
N LYS A 110 10.82 8.58 9.50
CA LYS A 110 9.63 8.64 8.62
C LYS A 110 8.62 7.45 8.96
N ARG A 111 7.30 7.51 8.63
CA ARG A 111 6.13 6.54 8.85
C ARG A 111 5.70 5.38 7.81
N ILE A 112 4.71 5.65 6.89
CA ILE A 112 4.07 5.06 5.62
C ILE A 112 4.95 4.45 4.49
N ILE A 113 4.62 3.35 3.80
CA ILE A 113 5.37 2.75 2.65
C ILE A 113 4.61 2.81 1.29
N ASP A 114 5.10 3.43 0.20
CA ASP A 114 4.55 3.33 -1.19
C ASP A 114 4.94 1.98 -1.86
N VAL A 115 4.03 1.37 -2.60
CA VAL A 115 4.24 0.07 -3.28
C VAL A 115 3.81 0.18 -4.75
N GLY A 116 4.16 1.30 -5.37
CA GLY A 116 3.87 1.58 -6.77
C GLY A 116 4.93 1.07 -7.74
N SER A 117 4.54 0.14 -8.60
CA SER A 117 5.12 0.02 -9.94
C SER A 117 4.54 1.12 -10.83
N TYR A 118 5.37 2.10 -11.19
CA TYR A 118 4.97 3.19 -12.06
C TYR A 118 5.13 2.79 -13.52
N TYR A 119 3.97 2.71 -14.19
CA TYR A 119 3.76 2.41 -15.62
C TYR A 119 3.98 0.96 -16.04
#